data_AF-A0A9E5J088-F1
#
_entry.id   AF-A0A9E5J088-F1
#
_cell.length_a   1.000
_cell.length_b   1.000
_cell.length_c   1.000
_cell.angle_alpha   90.00
_cell.angle_beta   90.00
_cell.angle_gamma   90.00
#
_symmetry.space_group_name_H-M   'P 1'
#
loop_
_entity.id
_entity.type
_entity.pdbx_description
1 polymer ?
#
loop_
_entity_poly.entity_id
_entity_poly.type
_entity_poly.pdbx_seq_one_letter_code
_entity_poly.pdbx_strand_id
1 'polypeptide(L)'
;PDSAEKSISKAVFYMDGQEIKLPVALKSCATGCLPKLAKNSMIVTLRAISNAKPGLHQFQVEATQSDGQMIKASGNFEIVPWQMGGQKIKNIIIMLGDGMGAAQRTAARIVANGYAQGKAKSALAMDTFPVSGQIKTASLNSLVTDSAPGMSAYVLGNKNNNNEEGVFPDDTLDPFDNPRIEYLSEYLSRTQGKSLGLVTTADVFDATPAANAVHTSNRGAGTGIVDQYLDDRKLTGLSVLMGGGRKWFLPASIPGSARSNGNDYEFSAVEAHTADIVKRWKASPGKLDKDRDLIADFQAAGFQYASDLTSLNNLDMKSTDKLLGLFAYSNMNVALDKIDGRRNVSKGIKGRVVDDFGFPDQPMLEEMTTKALTVLQKNKKGFVLMVEGASIDKQAHNMDTERWILDTIEFDRAIKVAQDFAEKDGQTLVIVTADHECSGVALIGGSTVTDARLQELVKEGGVSNLRDKVVGVYEKAGFPKYIIANDGYPATTDIDYRLLVGYGANSDRYEDWRTNSLPLQDSQQPFAKTTPLSAYPSDPSARDVDGKFMINGQVPGNSGVHTATDIPISAMGPGAWAFTGVLDNTDVFFHLAQAAIKGVVNPNVKALSKRP
;
A
#
# COMPACT_ATOMS: atom_id res chain seq x y z
N PRO A 1 5.95 33.72 -16.85
CA PRO A 1 6.29 35.10 -17.28
C PRO A 1 6.22 36.03 -16.06
N ASP A 2 6.97 37.13 -16.05
CA ASP A 2 7.00 38.06 -14.91
C ASP A 2 5.79 39.03 -14.86
N SER A 3 4.96 39.06 -15.92
CA SER A 3 3.72 39.83 -16.00
C SER A 3 2.65 39.09 -16.79
N ALA A 4 1.39 39.53 -16.68
CA ALA A 4 0.25 38.94 -17.38
C ALA A 4 0.28 39.17 -18.91
N GLU A 5 1.06 40.14 -19.40
CA GLU A 5 1.13 40.48 -20.83
C GLU A 5 2.24 39.72 -21.58
N LYS A 6 3.14 39.05 -20.86
CA LYS A 6 4.26 38.32 -21.45
C LYS A 6 3.96 36.83 -21.57
N SER A 7 4.62 36.16 -22.52
CA SER A 7 4.61 34.69 -22.65
C SER A 7 6.03 34.13 -22.63
N ILE A 8 6.18 32.82 -22.42
CA ILE A 8 7.46 32.12 -22.57
C ILE A 8 7.54 31.57 -24.00
N SER A 9 8.60 31.92 -24.73
CA SER A 9 8.80 31.50 -26.14
C SER A 9 9.83 30.39 -26.29
N LYS A 10 10.77 30.29 -25.34
CA LYS A 10 11.87 29.32 -25.34
C LYS A 10 12.30 29.03 -23.92
N ALA A 11 12.80 27.82 -23.68
CA ALA A 11 13.53 27.49 -22.46
C ALA A 11 14.73 26.60 -22.76
N VAL A 12 15.76 26.72 -21.93
CA VAL A 12 17.01 25.96 -21.99
C VAL A 12 17.35 25.48 -20.59
N PHE A 13 17.66 24.19 -20.45
CA PHE A 13 18.07 23.60 -19.18
C PHE A 13 19.59 23.45 -19.11
N TYR A 14 20.11 23.56 -17.90
CA TYR A 14 21.51 23.40 -17.57
C TYR A 14 21.65 22.46 -16.38
N MET A 15 22.74 21.69 -16.37
CA MET A 15 23.20 20.92 -15.22
C MET A 15 24.66 21.29 -14.94
N ASP A 16 24.95 21.74 -13.72
CA ASP A 16 26.27 22.23 -13.31
C ASP A 16 26.85 23.30 -14.26
N GLY A 17 25.99 24.20 -14.73
CA GLY A 17 26.33 25.26 -15.69
C GLY A 17 26.53 24.80 -17.13
N GLN A 18 26.36 23.51 -17.44
CA GLN A 18 26.44 22.99 -18.81
C GLN A 18 25.04 22.82 -19.41
N GLU A 19 24.83 23.35 -20.61
CA GLU A 19 23.57 23.22 -21.34
C GLU A 19 23.25 21.74 -21.63
N ILE A 20 22.03 21.32 -21.29
CA ILE A 20 21.51 20.00 -21.63
C ILE A 20 20.90 20.08 -23.03
N LYS A 21 21.62 19.54 -24.03
CA LYS A 21 21.22 19.55 -25.45
C LYS A 21 20.15 18.50 -25.76
N LEU A 22 18.99 18.64 -25.14
CA LEU A 22 17.81 17.82 -25.38
C LEU A 22 16.61 18.72 -25.72
N PRO A 23 15.69 18.24 -26.58
CA PRO A 23 14.42 18.91 -26.80
C PRO A 23 13.68 19.20 -25.51
N VAL A 24 13.17 20.43 -25.42
CA VAL A 24 12.36 20.91 -24.30
C VAL A 24 10.92 21.03 -24.79
N ALA A 25 9.99 20.44 -24.05
CA ALA A 25 8.56 20.57 -24.31
C ALA A 25 8.02 21.81 -23.59
N LEU A 26 7.20 22.58 -24.29
CA LEU A 26 6.48 23.75 -23.75
C LEU A 26 4.98 23.46 -23.84
N LYS A 27 4.26 23.57 -22.71
CA LYS A 27 2.80 23.42 -22.64
C LYS A 27 2.18 24.69 -22.05
N SER A 28 1.32 25.33 -22.82
CA SER A 28 0.61 26.55 -22.40
C SER A 28 -0.43 26.22 -21.34
N CYS A 29 -0.49 27.02 -20.28
CA CYS A 29 -1.53 26.92 -19.24
C CYS A 29 -2.80 27.71 -19.56
N ALA A 30 -3.05 28.03 -20.83
CA ALA A 30 -4.35 28.54 -21.26
C ALA A 30 -5.47 27.52 -20.98
N THR A 31 -5.14 26.22 -21.09
CA THR A 31 -5.97 25.06 -20.70
C THR A 31 -5.06 23.95 -20.15
N GLY A 32 -5.60 23.00 -19.40
CA GLY A 32 -4.85 21.80 -18.99
C GLY A 32 -3.84 21.96 -17.86
N CYS A 33 -3.83 23.12 -17.18
CA CYS A 33 -3.06 23.35 -15.94
C CYS A 33 -3.99 23.66 -14.76
N LEU A 34 -3.46 23.62 -13.54
CA LEU A 34 -4.21 23.92 -12.32
C LEU A 34 -4.85 25.33 -12.36
N PRO A 35 -6.11 25.50 -11.88
CA PRO A 35 -6.85 26.76 -11.99
C PRO A 35 -6.21 27.97 -11.30
N LYS A 36 -5.32 27.73 -10.33
CA LYS A 36 -4.61 28.77 -9.57
C LYS A 36 -3.53 29.49 -10.40
N LEU A 37 -3.16 28.95 -11.56
CA LEU A 37 -2.09 29.48 -12.39
C LEU A 37 -2.63 30.53 -13.36
N ALA A 38 -1.82 31.55 -13.64
CA ALA A 38 -2.16 32.54 -14.65
C ALA A 38 -2.23 31.87 -16.03
N LYS A 39 -3.20 32.27 -16.87
CA LYS A 39 -3.43 31.66 -18.20
C LYS A 39 -2.23 31.77 -19.15
N ASN A 40 -1.35 32.75 -18.94
CA ASN A 40 -0.12 32.94 -19.71
C ASN A 40 1.08 32.16 -19.14
N SER A 41 0.88 31.33 -18.10
CA SER A 41 1.90 30.43 -17.57
C SER A 41 2.25 29.35 -18.60
N MET A 42 3.44 28.80 -18.48
CA MET A 42 3.98 27.78 -19.38
C MET A 42 4.64 26.70 -18.53
N ILE A 43 4.23 25.45 -18.73
CA ILE A 43 4.95 24.29 -18.21
C ILE A 43 6.11 24.00 -19.15
N VAL A 44 7.30 23.91 -18.58
CA VAL A 44 8.53 23.64 -19.30
C VAL A 44 9.06 22.31 -18.82
N THR A 45 9.14 21.33 -19.71
CA THR A 45 9.51 19.97 -19.32
C THR A 45 10.70 19.49 -20.13
N LEU A 46 11.65 18.90 -19.41
CA LEU A 46 12.75 18.15 -19.98
C LEU A 46 12.68 16.72 -19.45
N ARG A 47 12.63 15.73 -20.35
CA ARG A 47 12.41 14.31 -20.00
C ARG A 47 13.62 13.44 -20.34
N ALA A 48 13.72 12.31 -19.63
CA ALA A 48 14.73 11.26 -19.82
C ALA A 48 16.18 11.75 -19.72
N ILE A 49 16.44 12.59 -18.73
CA ILE A 49 17.80 12.92 -18.33
C ILE A 49 18.32 11.78 -17.47
N SER A 50 19.55 11.33 -17.73
CA SER A 50 20.27 10.43 -16.84
C SER A 50 21.61 11.03 -16.51
N ASN A 51 21.93 11.08 -15.22
CA ASN A 51 23.25 11.41 -14.72
C ASN A 51 23.65 10.34 -13.70
N ALA A 52 24.84 9.77 -13.88
CA ALA A 52 25.39 8.74 -13.02
C ALA A 52 26.58 9.24 -12.19
N LYS A 53 26.99 10.50 -12.37
CA LYS A 53 28.06 11.12 -11.60
C LYS A 53 27.52 11.38 -10.18
N PRO A 54 28.17 10.85 -9.13
CA PRO A 54 27.73 11.13 -7.77
C PRO A 54 27.99 12.57 -7.33
N GLY A 55 27.19 13.03 -6.37
CA GLY A 55 27.31 14.34 -5.73
C GLY A 55 26.09 15.22 -5.91
N LEU A 56 26.19 16.44 -5.36
CA LEU A 56 25.18 17.47 -5.52
C LEU A 56 25.31 18.10 -6.91
N HIS A 57 24.22 18.10 -7.67
CA HIS A 57 24.12 18.70 -8.99
C HIS A 57 23.14 19.87 -8.97
N GLN A 58 23.53 20.99 -9.56
CA GLN A 58 22.63 22.12 -9.73
C GLN A 58 21.91 21.99 -11.08
N PHE A 59 20.59 21.97 -11.04
CA PHE A 59 19.72 22.11 -12.20
C PHE A 59 19.27 23.55 -12.33
N GLN A 60 19.35 24.09 -13.53
CA GLN A 60 18.87 25.44 -13.83
C GLN A 60 18.06 25.42 -15.12
N VAL A 61 16.99 26.20 -15.14
CA VAL A 61 16.24 26.51 -16.37
C VAL A 61 16.33 28.01 -16.62
N GLU A 62 16.65 28.36 -17.85
CA GLU A 62 16.57 29.73 -18.35
C GLU A 62 15.44 29.81 -19.39
N ALA A 63 14.48 30.69 -19.16
CA ALA A 63 13.34 30.88 -20.05
C ALA A 63 13.35 32.29 -20.68
N THR A 64 13.18 32.35 -21.99
CA THR A 64 13.08 33.58 -22.78
C THR A 64 11.62 34.03 -22.81
N GLN A 65 11.38 35.26 -22.36
CA GLN A 65 10.08 35.91 -22.44
C GLN A 65 9.85 36.50 -23.84
N SER A 66 8.59 36.83 -24.14
CA SER A 66 8.18 37.43 -25.42
C SER A 66 8.82 38.80 -25.71
N ASP A 67 9.30 39.50 -24.69
CA ASP A 67 10.06 40.77 -24.79
C ASP A 67 11.58 40.57 -24.90
N GLY A 68 12.04 39.32 -24.97
CA GLY A 68 13.45 38.94 -25.03
C GLY A 68 14.17 38.90 -23.67
N GLN A 69 13.51 39.27 -22.57
CA GLN A 69 14.10 39.15 -21.24
C GLN A 69 14.23 37.67 -20.84
N MET A 70 15.32 37.37 -20.13
CA MET A 70 15.61 36.02 -19.63
C MET A 70 15.31 35.94 -18.15
N ILE A 71 14.50 34.95 -17.75
CA ILE A 71 14.29 34.59 -16.34
C ILE A 71 14.96 33.26 -16.04
N LYS A 72 15.39 33.07 -14.80
CA LYS A 72 16.10 31.87 -14.36
C LYS A 72 15.47 31.29 -13.10
N ALA A 73 15.43 29.96 -13.02
CA ALA A 73 15.13 29.23 -11.80
C ALA A 73 16.18 28.12 -11.64
N SER A 74 16.57 27.86 -10.40
CA SER A 74 17.55 26.83 -10.07
C SER A 74 17.06 25.95 -8.92
N GLY A 75 17.42 24.68 -8.97
CA GLY A 75 17.22 23.68 -7.92
C GLY A 75 18.43 22.77 -7.84
N ASN A 76 18.48 21.90 -6.82
CA ASN A 76 19.55 20.93 -6.67
C ASN A 76 18.98 19.53 -6.61
N PHE A 77 19.75 18.55 -7.08
CA PHE A 77 19.47 17.14 -6.93
C PHE A 77 20.75 16.41 -6.52
N GLU A 78 20.66 15.51 -5.55
CA GLU A 78 21.80 14.72 -5.09
C GLU A 78 21.77 13.32 -5.71
N ILE A 79 22.86 12.94 -6.38
CA ILE A 79 23.08 11.56 -6.81
C ILE A 79 23.90 10.86 -5.75
N VAL A 80 23.23 10.01 -4.96
CA VAL A 80 23.85 9.27 -3.87
C VAL A 80 24.71 8.12 -4.44
N PRO A 81 26.02 8.05 -4.12
CA PRO A 81 26.88 6.96 -4.58
C PRO A 81 26.59 5.67 -3.82
N TRP A 82 26.53 4.56 -4.54
CA TRP A 82 26.58 3.23 -3.93
C TRP A 82 27.99 2.91 -3.42
N GLN A 83 28.09 2.46 -2.18
CA GLN A 83 29.36 1.99 -1.61
C GLN A 83 29.66 0.58 -2.12
N MET A 84 30.93 0.26 -2.36
CA MET A 84 31.29 -1.13 -2.66
C MET A 84 31.03 -2.00 -1.43
N GLY A 85 30.10 -2.95 -1.55
CA GLY A 85 29.73 -3.89 -0.49
C GLY A 85 30.31 -5.29 -0.70
N GLY A 86 29.98 -6.18 0.23
CA GLY A 86 30.29 -7.61 0.18
C GLY A 86 29.19 -8.40 -0.52
N GLN A 87 28.44 -9.19 0.25
CA GLN A 87 27.39 -10.06 -0.29
C GLN A 87 26.27 -9.23 -0.92
N LYS A 88 25.94 -9.53 -2.18
CA LYS A 88 24.77 -8.99 -2.87
C LYS A 88 23.55 -9.86 -2.60
N ILE A 89 22.40 -9.23 -2.42
CA ILE A 89 21.13 -9.95 -2.38
C ILE A 89 20.63 -10.25 -3.79
N LYS A 90 19.98 -11.41 -3.92
CA LYS A 90 19.30 -11.82 -5.13
C LYS A 90 17.85 -11.35 -5.13
N ASN A 91 17.16 -11.43 -4.00
CA ASN A 91 15.73 -11.13 -3.90
C ASN A 91 15.46 -10.06 -2.84
N ILE A 92 14.47 -9.22 -3.10
CA ILE A 92 13.89 -8.27 -2.15
C ILE A 92 12.44 -8.67 -1.90
N ILE A 93 12.04 -8.78 -0.64
CA ILE A 93 10.63 -8.93 -0.24
C ILE A 93 10.27 -7.77 0.69
N ILE A 94 9.25 -7.00 0.31
CA ILE A 94 8.67 -5.93 1.11
C ILE A 94 7.32 -6.43 1.60
N MET A 95 7.20 -6.65 2.90
CA MET A 95 5.93 -6.93 3.55
C MET A 95 5.39 -5.60 4.09
N LEU A 96 4.27 -5.13 3.55
CA LEU A 96 3.62 -3.87 3.95
C LEU A 96 2.28 -4.14 4.65
N GLY A 97 2.16 -3.82 5.93
CA GLY A 97 0.85 -3.74 6.60
C GLY A 97 0.34 -2.32 6.48
N ASP A 98 -0.55 -2.03 5.54
CA ASP A 98 -1.11 -0.68 5.34
C ASP A 98 -1.72 -0.18 6.67
N GLY A 99 -1.32 1.01 7.11
CA GLY A 99 -1.79 1.59 8.39
C GLY A 99 -1.31 0.87 9.67
N MET A 100 -0.42 -0.13 9.57
CA MET A 100 -0.01 -0.99 10.69
C MET A 100 1.02 -0.34 11.62
N GLY A 101 0.54 0.46 12.56
CA GLY A 101 1.34 0.99 13.67
C GLY A 101 1.79 -0.05 14.71
N ALA A 102 2.52 0.42 15.72
CA ALA A 102 3.01 -0.44 16.80
C ALA A 102 1.88 -1.05 17.66
N ALA A 103 0.75 -0.35 17.80
CA ALA A 103 -0.40 -0.83 18.55
C ALA A 103 -1.09 -2.00 17.85
N GLN A 104 -1.21 -1.93 16.52
CA GLN A 104 -1.78 -2.97 15.67
C GLN A 104 -0.97 -4.27 15.79
N ARG A 105 0.36 -4.19 15.68
CA ARG A 105 1.28 -5.32 15.92
C ARG A 105 1.11 -5.91 17.32
N THR A 106 1.00 -5.06 18.34
CA THR A 106 0.88 -5.50 19.73
C THR A 106 -0.47 -6.18 19.99
N ALA A 107 -1.56 -5.66 19.45
CA ALA A 107 -2.88 -6.28 19.56
C ALA A 107 -2.91 -7.66 18.89
N ALA A 108 -2.38 -7.78 17.67
CA ALA A 108 -2.27 -9.08 16.99
C ALA A 108 -1.46 -10.09 17.82
N ARG A 109 -0.35 -9.67 18.46
CA ARG A 109 0.44 -10.53 19.35
C ARG A 109 -0.36 -10.98 20.57
N ILE A 110 -1.11 -10.08 21.21
CA ILE A 110 -1.95 -10.39 22.37
C ILE A 110 -3.06 -11.37 21.96
N VAL A 111 -3.72 -11.14 20.83
CA VAL A 111 -4.85 -11.96 20.38
C VAL A 111 -4.40 -13.33 19.89
N ALA A 112 -3.33 -13.42 19.10
CA ALA A 112 -2.82 -14.67 18.56
C ALA A 112 -2.13 -15.55 19.62
N ASN A 113 -1.37 -14.94 20.53
CA ASN A 113 -0.48 -15.69 21.43
C ASN A 113 -0.86 -15.56 22.91
N GLY A 114 -1.51 -14.47 23.31
CA GLY A 114 -1.83 -14.19 24.71
C GLY A 114 -0.63 -13.81 25.57
N TYR A 115 -0.92 -13.42 26.81
CA TYR A 115 0.08 -13.06 27.82
C TYR A 115 -0.02 -13.97 29.05
N ALA A 116 1.12 -14.19 29.71
CA ALA A 116 1.19 -14.80 31.03
C ALA A 116 2.38 -14.22 31.80
N GLN A 117 2.19 -13.93 33.09
CA GLN A 117 3.25 -13.42 33.97
C GLN A 117 3.97 -12.18 33.42
N GLY A 118 3.23 -11.29 32.73
CA GLY A 118 3.78 -10.06 32.15
C GLY A 118 4.58 -10.25 30.85
N LYS A 119 4.56 -11.44 30.25
CA LYS A 119 5.24 -11.74 28.98
C LYS A 119 4.25 -12.24 27.93
N ALA A 120 4.49 -11.89 26.66
CA ALA A 120 3.83 -12.58 25.55
C ALA A 120 4.22 -14.06 25.58
N LYS A 121 3.26 -14.97 25.38
CA LYS A 121 3.54 -16.42 25.41
C LYS A 121 4.34 -16.89 24.20
N SER A 122 4.17 -16.21 23.07
CA SER A 122 4.96 -16.39 21.85
C SER A 122 5.07 -15.07 21.09
N ALA A 123 6.12 -14.97 20.27
CA ALA A 123 6.32 -13.90 19.32
C ALA A 123 5.41 -14.08 18.09
N LEU A 124 5.03 -12.98 17.43
CA LEU A 124 4.58 -13.03 16.03
C LEU A 124 5.77 -13.31 15.10
N ALA A 125 5.53 -13.76 13.88
CA ALA A 125 6.57 -13.95 12.87
C ALA A 125 7.39 -12.66 12.67
N MET A 126 6.72 -11.52 12.49
CA MET A 126 7.37 -10.20 12.37
C MET A 126 8.20 -9.78 13.60
N ASP A 127 7.93 -10.34 14.78
CA ASP A 127 8.68 -10.02 16.00
C ASP A 127 9.98 -10.82 16.12
N THR A 128 10.14 -11.88 15.32
CA THR A 128 11.34 -12.73 15.34
C THR A 128 12.45 -12.21 14.41
N PHE A 129 12.17 -11.14 13.65
CA PHE A 129 13.17 -10.49 12.81
C PHE A 129 14.31 -9.94 13.69
N PRO A 130 15.58 -10.15 13.30
CA PRO A 130 16.74 -9.82 14.14
C PRO A 130 17.03 -8.32 14.23
N VAL A 131 16.45 -7.50 13.33
CA VAL A 131 16.67 -6.05 13.28
C VAL A 131 15.34 -5.32 13.33
N SER A 132 15.30 -4.22 14.09
CA SER A 132 14.16 -3.31 14.16
C SER A 132 14.61 -1.86 14.17
N GLY A 133 13.76 -0.98 13.62
CA GLY A 133 13.90 0.47 13.63
C GLY A 133 12.53 1.15 13.56
N GLN A 134 12.53 2.48 13.39
CA GLN A 134 11.35 3.32 13.21
C GLN A 134 11.46 4.11 11.90
N ILE A 135 10.35 4.35 11.21
CA ILE A 135 10.28 5.10 9.96
C ILE A 135 9.40 6.35 10.14
N LYS A 136 9.92 7.50 9.71
CA LYS A 136 9.14 8.73 9.51
C LYS A 136 8.47 8.71 8.14
N THR A 137 7.18 9.02 8.10
CA THR A 137 6.32 8.73 6.93
C THR A 137 5.79 9.95 6.19
N ALA A 138 6.07 11.17 6.65
CA ALA A 138 5.56 12.40 6.01
C ALA A 138 5.79 12.42 4.49
N SER A 139 4.82 12.95 3.73
CA SER A 139 4.93 13.16 2.29
C SER A 139 5.57 14.52 1.98
N LEU A 140 5.74 14.84 0.70
CA LEU A 140 6.38 16.09 0.28
C LEU A 140 5.56 17.33 0.68
N ASN A 141 4.24 17.22 0.74
CA ASN A 141 3.33 18.33 1.01
C ASN A 141 2.49 18.20 2.29
N SER A 142 2.65 17.11 3.05
CA SER A 142 1.86 16.87 4.26
C SER A 142 2.65 16.17 5.36
N LEU A 143 2.39 16.59 6.60
CA LEU A 143 2.86 15.88 7.79
C LEU A 143 2.27 14.46 7.88
N VAL A 144 1.02 14.29 7.43
CA VAL A 144 0.32 13.01 7.37
C VAL A 144 0.26 12.57 5.91
N THR A 145 1.01 11.51 5.59
CA THR A 145 1.01 10.91 4.27
C THR A 145 -0.28 10.12 4.01
N ASP A 146 -0.69 10.02 2.76
CA ASP A 146 -1.54 8.91 2.32
C ASP A 146 -0.67 7.73 1.81
N SER A 147 -1.30 6.59 1.51
CA SER A 147 -0.62 5.36 1.11
C SER A 147 0.25 5.48 -0.16
N ALA A 148 -0.10 6.37 -1.10
CA ALA A 148 0.63 6.53 -2.36
C ALA A 148 2.10 6.98 -2.15
N PRO A 149 2.40 8.16 -1.58
CA PRO A 149 3.75 8.54 -1.15
C PRO A 149 4.28 7.67 0.01
N GLY A 150 3.40 7.10 0.84
CA GLY A 150 3.79 6.24 1.95
C GLY A 150 4.53 4.97 1.49
N MET A 151 4.05 4.33 0.42
CA MET A 151 4.72 3.19 -0.22
C MET A 151 5.78 3.65 -1.23
N SER A 152 5.47 4.60 -2.11
CA SER A 152 6.37 4.91 -3.24
C SER A 152 7.73 5.45 -2.78
N ALA A 153 7.81 6.17 -1.66
CA ALA A 153 9.09 6.62 -1.10
C ALA A 153 10.08 5.47 -0.82
N TYR A 154 9.60 4.29 -0.43
CA TYR A 154 10.43 3.10 -0.19
C TYR A 154 11.10 2.55 -1.45
N VAL A 155 10.54 2.85 -2.62
CA VAL A 155 10.97 2.29 -3.90
C VAL A 155 11.37 3.35 -4.93
N LEU A 156 11.33 4.63 -4.56
CA LEU A 156 11.78 5.77 -5.37
C LEU A 156 12.98 6.52 -4.79
N GLY A 157 13.19 6.46 -3.47
CA GLY A 157 14.20 7.27 -2.78
C GLY A 157 13.93 8.78 -2.82
N ASN A 158 12.70 9.16 -3.16
CA ASN A 158 12.22 10.53 -3.26
C ASN A 158 10.85 10.62 -2.59
N LYS A 159 10.51 11.81 -2.10
CA LYS A 159 9.16 12.11 -1.60
C LYS A 159 8.28 12.59 -2.75
N ASN A 160 7.00 12.28 -2.66
CA ASN A 160 5.95 12.73 -3.58
C ASN A 160 4.87 13.45 -2.77
N ASN A 161 4.00 14.24 -3.43
CA ASN A 161 2.82 14.76 -2.74
C ASN A 161 1.82 13.65 -2.45
N ASN A 162 0.90 13.90 -1.52
CA ASN A 162 -0.25 13.02 -1.36
C ASN A 162 -1.01 12.83 -2.69
N ASN A 163 -1.50 11.61 -2.93
CA ASN A 163 -2.07 11.08 -4.17
C ASN A 163 -1.10 10.72 -5.31
N GLU A 164 0.18 11.07 -5.24
CA GLU A 164 1.12 10.83 -6.33
C GLU A 164 1.84 9.48 -6.21
N GLU A 165 1.92 8.76 -7.32
CA GLU A 165 2.60 7.48 -7.46
C GLU A 165 3.67 7.61 -8.55
N GLY A 166 4.94 7.47 -8.19
CA GLY A 166 6.01 7.36 -9.20
C GLY A 166 6.31 8.62 -9.99
N VAL A 167 5.84 9.80 -9.54
CA VAL A 167 6.00 11.06 -10.27
C VAL A 167 6.42 12.21 -9.37
N PHE A 168 7.20 13.16 -9.89
CA PHE A 168 7.37 14.44 -9.22
C PHE A 168 6.10 15.30 -9.39
N PRO A 169 5.82 16.19 -8.43
CA PRO A 169 4.75 17.16 -8.56
C PRO A 169 4.90 17.99 -9.82
N ASP A 170 3.78 18.26 -10.46
CA ASP A 170 3.69 19.32 -11.46
C ASP A 170 2.36 20.07 -11.33
N ASP A 171 2.11 20.93 -12.31
CA ASP A 171 1.02 21.89 -12.32
C ASP A 171 0.01 21.62 -13.46
N THR A 172 0.02 20.42 -14.07
CA THR A 172 -0.92 20.00 -15.11
C THR A 172 -2.20 19.39 -14.51
N LEU A 173 -3.22 19.17 -15.36
CA LEU A 173 -4.46 18.46 -14.98
C LEU A 173 -4.48 16.99 -15.41
N ASP A 174 -3.63 16.60 -16.36
CA ASP A 174 -3.58 15.23 -16.84
C ASP A 174 -2.83 14.39 -15.80
N PRO A 175 -3.47 13.40 -15.17
CA PRO A 175 -2.85 12.66 -14.09
C PRO A 175 -1.63 11.85 -14.54
N PHE A 176 -1.43 11.60 -15.84
CA PHE A 176 -0.39 10.71 -16.35
C PHE A 176 0.80 11.44 -16.98
N ASP A 177 0.77 12.77 -17.09
CA ASP A 177 1.84 13.53 -17.77
C ASP A 177 2.96 14.01 -16.83
N ASN A 178 2.78 13.92 -15.51
CA ASN A 178 3.80 14.34 -14.54
C ASN A 178 5.19 13.71 -14.79
N PRO A 179 6.30 14.39 -14.42
CA PRO A 179 7.64 13.84 -14.57
C PRO A 179 7.83 12.54 -13.78
N ARG A 180 8.05 11.42 -14.49
CA ARG A 180 8.24 10.09 -13.89
C ARG A 180 9.56 9.98 -13.11
N ILE A 181 9.51 9.23 -12.00
CA ILE A 181 10.66 8.78 -11.21
C ILE A 181 10.78 7.26 -11.41
N GLU A 182 11.96 6.77 -11.79
CA GLU A 182 12.16 5.33 -12.03
C GLU A 182 12.06 4.54 -10.73
N TYR A 183 11.21 3.50 -10.70
CA TYR A 183 11.08 2.62 -9.54
C TYR A 183 12.31 1.71 -9.38
N LEU A 184 12.57 1.27 -8.15
CA LEU A 184 13.58 0.24 -7.86
C LEU A 184 13.33 -1.04 -8.68
N SER A 185 12.06 -1.44 -8.84
CA SER A 185 11.66 -2.59 -9.66
C SER A 185 12.06 -2.42 -11.12
N GLU A 186 11.78 -1.26 -11.72
CA GLU A 186 12.15 -0.91 -13.09
C GLU A 186 13.67 -0.88 -13.26
N TYR A 187 14.38 -0.22 -12.34
CA TYR A 187 15.84 -0.15 -12.37
C TYR A 187 16.46 -1.56 -12.33
N LEU A 188 16.00 -2.43 -11.42
CA LEU A 188 16.53 -3.79 -11.27
C LEU A 188 16.09 -4.74 -12.39
N SER A 189 14.90 -4.54 -12.97
CA SER A 189 14.47 -5.22 -14.20
C SER A 189 15.39 -4.85 -15.36
N ARG A 190 15.60 -3.55 -15.61
CA ARG A 190 16.42 -3.03 -16.71
C ARG A 190 17.90 -3.40 -16.58
N THR A 191 18.47 -3.32 -15.38
CA THR A 191 19.92 -3.49 -15.17
C THR A 191 20.32 -4.91 -14.77
N GLN A 192 19.42 -5.67 -14.15
CA GLN A 192 19.73 -7.00 -13.63
C GLN A 192 18.74 -8.09 -14.12
N GLY A 193 17.66 -7.74 -14.82
CA GLY A 193 16.66 -8.69 -15.31
C GLY A 193 15.82 -9.33 -14.21
N LYS A 194 15.61 -8.65 -13.08
CA LYS A 194 14.75 -9.13 -12.00
C LYS A 194 13.27 -9.02 -12.37
N SER A 195 12.47 -9.93 -11.83
CA SER A 195 11.01 -9.89 -11.95
C SER A 195 10.37 -9.05 -10.84
N LEU A 196 9.18 -8.51 -11.09
CA LEU A 196 8.32 -7.87 -10.09
C LEU A 196 7.11 -8.76 -9.78
N GLY A 197 6.78 -8.89 -8.51
CA GLY A 197 5.51 -9.44 -8.05
C GLY A 197 4.81 -8.52 -7.07
N LEU A 198 3.50 -8.39 -7.21
CA LEU A 198 2.62 -7.60 -6.36
C LEU A 198 1.49 -8.48 -5.84
N VAL A 199 1.33 -8.54 -4.52
CA VAL A 199 0.28 -9.31 -3.85
C VAL A 199 -0.37 -8.41 -2.81
N THR A 200 -1.69 -8.33 -2.80
CA THR A 200 -2.43 -7.49 -1.83
C THR A 200 -3.79 -8.10 -1.49
N THR A 201 -4.33 -7.75 -0.32
CA THR A 201 -5.75 -7.97 -0.01
C THR A 201 -6.66 -6.84 -0.49
N ALA A 202 -6.10 -5.72 -0.98
CA ALA A 202 -6.86 -4.64 -1.58
C ALA A 202 -7.28 -4.96 -3.02
N ASP A 203 -8.07 -4.06 -3.58
CA ASP A 203 -8.12 -3.85 -5.03
C ASP A 203 -6.69 -3.60 -5.56
N VAL A 204 -6.24 -4.31 -6.60
CA VAL A 204 -4.90 -4.08 -7.17
C VAL A 204 -4.74 -2.69 -7.80
N PHE A 205 -5.84 -1.98 -8.03
CA PHE A 205 -5.90 -0.56 -8.36
C PHE A 205 -5.43 0.35 -7.21
N ASP A 206 -5.50 -0.09 -5.96
CA ASP A 206 -5.20 0.74 -4.78
C ASP A 206 -3.72 1.19 -4.78
N ALA A 207 -3.41 2.20 -3.99
CA ALA A 207 -2.18 2.95 -4.16
C ALA A 207 -0.91 2.14 -3.84
N THR A 208 -0.94 1.29 -2.82
CA THR A 208 0.24 0.52 -2.41
C THR A 208 0.78 -0.38 -3.53
N PRO A 209 -0.02 -1.25 -4.18
CA PRO A 209 0.48 -2.02 -5.33
C PRO A 209 0.84 -1.12 -6.51
N ALA A 210 0.09 -0.04 -6.75
CA ALA A 210 0.33 0.85 -7.89
C ALA A 210 1.63 1.65 -7.76
N ALA A 211 1.97 2.06 -6.54
CA ALA A 211 3.21 2.72 -6.10
C ALA A 211 4.49 1.86 -6.27
N ASN A 212 4.44 0.75 -7.01
CA ASN A 212 5.58 -0.08 -7.38
C ASN A 212 5.77 -0.24 -8.89
N ALA A 213 4.81 0.24 -9.71
CA ALA A 213 4.75 -0.06 -11.13
C ALA A 213 4.02 0.98 -12.00
N VAL A 214 3.33 1.96 -11.41
CA VAL A 214 2.46 2.91 -12.11
C VAL A 214 2.94 4.33 -11.86
N HIS A 215 2.83 5.19 -12.87
CA HIS A 215 3.16 6.61 -12.75
C HIS A 215 1.90 7.46 -12.96
N THR A 216 1.45 8.14 -11.90
CA THR A 216 0.27 9.02 -11.93
C THR A 216 0.34 10.04 -10.78
N SER A 217 -0.17 11.26 -10.99
CA SER A 217 -0.37 12.24 -9.91
C SER A 217 -1.70 12.04 -9.16
N ASN A 218 -2.46 11.04 -9.55
CA ASN A 218 -3.76 10.72 -8.96
C ASN A 218 -3.91 9.20 -8.77
N ARG A 219 -3.75 8.73 -7.52
CA ARG A 219 -4.08 7.36 -7.08
C ARG A 219 -5.52 6.93 -7.38
N GLY A 220 -6.41 7.88 -7.69
CA GLY A 220 -7.79 7.67 -8.10
C GLY A 220 -8.01 7.55 -9.63
N ALA A 221 -6.98 7.45 -10.46
CA ALA A 221 -7.08 7.56 -11.92
C ALA A 221 -7.70 6.35 -12.67
N GLY A 222 -8.48 5.53 -11.97
CA GLY A 222 -9.23 4.36 -12.47
C GLY A 222 -8.44 3.40 -13.37
N THR A 223 -9.01 3.05 -14.52
CA THR A 223 -8.46 2.04 -15.43
C THR A 223 -7.08 2.36 -15.97
N GLY A 224 -6.68 3.63 -16.05
CA GLY A 224 -5.33 3.98 -16.49
C GLY A 224 -4.23 3.44 -15.57
N ILE A 225 -4.54 3.20 -14.28
CA ILE A 225 -3.63 2.53 -13.34
C ILE A 225 -3.47 1.05 -13.71
N VAL A 226 -4.57 0.30 -13.85
CA VAL A 226 -4.49 -1.14 -14.12
C VAL A 226 -3.98 -1.46 -15.52
N ASP A 227 -4.23 -0.59 -16.49
CA ASP A 227 -3.73 -0.72 -17.85
C ASP A 227 -2.20 -0.57 -17.88
N GLN A 228 -1.64 0.38 -17.11
CA GLN A 228 -0.19 0.55 -16.99
C GLN A 228 0.52 -0.70 -16.45
N TYR A 229 -0.07 -1.47 -15.53
CA TYR A 229 0.54 -2.73 -15.06
C TYR A 229 0.88 -3.65 -16.22
N LEU A 230 -0.02 -3.79 -17.21
CA LEU A 230 0.21 -4.63 -18.37
C LEU A 230 1.03 -3.91 -19.43
N ASP A 231 0.67 -2.68 -19.75
CA ASP A 231 1.22 -1.94 -20.87
C ASP A 231 2.71 -1.66 -20.66
N ASP A 232 3.08 -1.23 -19.45
CA ASP A 232 4.46 -0.92 -19.04
C ASP A 232 5.16 -2.13 -18.37
N ARG A 233 4.56 -3.33 -18.37
CA ARG A 233 5.10 -4.55 -17.72
C ARG A 233 6.55 -4.89 -18.08
N LYS A 234 7.02 -4.48 -19.26
CA LYS A 234 8.39 -4.73 -19.73
C LYS A 234 9.41 -3.81 -19.05
N LEU A 235 8.98 -2.64 -18.58
CA LEU A 235 9.80 -1.72 -17.79
C LEU A 235 9.95 -2.29 -16.38
N THR A 236 8.83 -2.63 -15.76
CA THR A 236 8.77 -3.08 -14.35
C THR A 236 9.21 -4.53 -14.14
N GLY A 237 9.12 -5.37 -15.18
CA GLY A 237 9.36 -6.81 -15.06
C GLY A 237 8.20 -7.57 -14.40
N LEU A 238 6.99 -7.01 -14.40
CA LEU A 238 5.81 -7.60 -13.78
C LEU A 238 5.58 -9.04 -14.25
N SER A 239 5.56 -9.95 -13.29
CA SER A 239 5.36 -11.39 -13.48
C SER A 239 4.24 -11.95 -12.60
N VAL A 240 3.92 -11.30 -11.47
CA VAL A 240 2.82 -11.68 -10.58
C VAL A 240 2.02 -10.45 -10.19
N LEU A 241 0.69 -10.50 -10.33
CA LEU A 241 -0.24 -9.51 -9.82
C LEU A 241 -1.43 -10.25 -9.19
N MET A 242 -1.62 -10.14 -7.87
CA MET A 242 -2.69 -10.82 -7.16
C MET A 242 -3.37 -9.92 -6.14
N GLY A 243 -4.70 -9.93 -6.13
CA GLY A 243 -5.53 -9.23 -5.14
C GLY A 243 -7.00 -9.19 -5.55
N GLY A 244 -7.71 -8.15 -5.15
CA GLY A 244 -9.07 -7.83 -5.61
C GLY A 244 -9.08 -7.04 -6.92
N GLY A 245 -10.16 -6.28 -7.15
CA GLY A 245 -10.17 -5.26 -8.22
C GLY A 245 -10.66 -5.67 -9.59
N ARG A 246 -11.35 -6.82 -9.70
CA ARG A 246 -11.79 -7.35 -11.00
C ARG A 246 -12.62 -6.34 -11.81
N LYS A 247 -13.35 -5.42 -11.16
CA LYS A 247 -14.18 -4.42 -11.83
C LYS A 247 -13.41 -3.54 -12.84
N TRP A 248 -12.11 -3.31 -12.65
CA TRP A 248 -11.30 -2.49 -13.55
C TRP A 248 -10.81 -3.23 -14.80
N PHE A 249 -10.81 -4.56 -14.76
CA PHE A 249 -10.25 -5.41 -15.81
C PHE A 249 -11.28 -5.87 -16.84
N LEU A 250 -12.57 -5.64 -16.55
CA LEU A 250 -13.69 -6.08 -17.38
C LEU A 250 -14.09 -4.98 -18.38
N PRO A 251 -14.51 -5.33 -19.61
CA PRO A 251 -15.12 -4.37 -20.53
C PRO A 251 -16.31 -3.65 -19.89
N ALA A 252 -16.54 -2.38 -20.26
CA ALA A 252 -17.60 -1.54 -19.69
C ALA A 252 -19.02 -2.12 -19.87
N SER A 253 -19.21 -3.02 -20.84
CA SER A 253 -20.48 -3.70 -21.09
C SER A 253 -20.82 -4.80 -20.07
N ILE A 254 -19.83 -5.27 -19.29
CA ILE A 254 -20.02 -6.31 -18.28
C ILE A 254 -20.58 -5.69 -17.00
N PRO A 255 -21.71 -6.20 -16.46
CA PRO A 255 -22.25 -5.72 -15.19
C PRO A 255 -21.21 -5.75 -14.07
N GLY A 256 -21.05 -4.60 -13.41
CA GLY A 256 -20.09 -4.42 -12.33
C GLY A 256 -18.69 -3.98 -12.78
N SER A 257 -18.46 -3.77 -14.07
CA SER A 257 -17.27 -3.06 -14.55
C SER A 257 -17.28 -1.60 -14.11
N ALA A 258 -16.08 -1.07 -13.81
CA ALA A 258 -15.81 0.35 -13.56
C ALA A 258 -15.00 1.01 -14.70
N ARG A 259 -14.77 0.29 -15.80
CA ARG A 259 -13.99 0.77 -16.95
C ARG A 259 -14.77 1.83 -17.74
N SER A 260 -14.09 2.90 -18.13
CA SER A 260 -14.62 3.95 -18.99
C SER A 260 -13.49 4.69 -19.71
N ASN A 261 -13.80 5.50 -20.73
CA ASN A 261 -12.76 6.36 -21.33
C ASN A 261 -12.35 7.51 -20.40
N GLY A 262 -13.20 7.89 -19.43
CA GLY A 262 -12.95 9.04 -18.54
C GLY A 262 -11.96 8.74 -17.41
N ASN A 263 -11.58 7.47 -17.24
CA ASN A 263 -10.63 7.00 -16.24
C ASN A 263 -9.56 6.11 -16.88
N ASP A 264 -9.27 6.31 -18.16
CA ASP A 264 -8.23 5.62 -18.91
C ASP A 264 -7.13 6.62 -19.31
N TYR A 265 -6.02 6.14 -19.87
CA TYR A 265 -4.90 6.98 -20.29
C TYR A 265 -4.56 6.81 -21.77
N GLU A 266 -4.15 7.91 -22.38
CA GLU A 266 -3.58 7.92 -23.72
C GLU A 266 -2.62 9.10 -23.85
N PHE A 267 -1.37 8.80 -24.23
CA PHE A 267 -0.38 9.82 -24.51
C PHE A 267 -0.51 10.32 -25.95
N SER A 268 -0.45 11.63 -26.12
CA SER A 268 -0.47 12.24 -27.44
C SER A 268 0.75 11.84 -28.25
N ALA A 269 0.54 11.43 -29.50
CA ALA A 269 1.62 11.16 -30.45
C ALA A 269 2.29 12.45 -30.98
N VAL A 270 1.67 13.61 -30.78
CA VAL A 270 2.07 14.89 -31.40
C VAL A 270 2.36 16.00 -30.39
N GLU A 271 1.71 16.00 -29.22
CA GLU A 271 2.01 16.97 -28.17
C GLU A 271 3.32 16.58 -27.48
N ALA A 272 4.36 17.37 -27.69
CA ALA A 272 5.70 17.07 -27.18
C ALA A 272 5.74 16.79 -25.67
N HIS A 273 4.83 17.37 -24.89
CA HIS A 273 4.77 17.20 -23.44
C HIS A 273 4.55 15.73 -23.03
N THR A 274 3.64 15.00 -23.69
CA THR A 274 3.37 13.57 -23.43
C THR A 274 4.05 12.63 -24.43
N ALA A 275 4.24 13.05 -25.69
CA ALA A 275 4.93 12.25 -26.72
C ALA A 275 6.36 11.85 -26.30
N ASP A 276 7.04 12.71 -25.55
CA ASP A 276 8.38 12.43 -25.05
C ASP A 276 8.41 11.35 -23.94
N ILE A 277 7.30 11.10 -23.25
CA ILE A 277 7.18 9.97 -22.31
C ILE A 277 7.33 8.66 -23.09
N VAL A 278 6.54 8.48 -24.14
CA VAL A 278 6.63 7.29 -25.02
C VAL A 278 8.01 7.21 -25.67
N LYS A 279 8.46 8.29 -26.31
CA LYS A 279 9.69 8.28 -27.10
C LYS A 279 10.95 8.04 -26.27
N ARG A 280 11.01 8.59 -25.05
CA ARG A 280 12.25 8.62 -24.25
C ARG A 280 12.21 7.71 -23.03
N TRP A 281 11.09 7.68 -22.30
CA TRP A 281 10.89 6.73 -21.20
C TRP A 281 10.61 5.32 -21.71
N LYS A 282 10.14 5.19 -22.97
CA LYS A 282 9.70 3.93 -23.59
C LYS A 282 8.45 3.35 -22.92
N ALA A 283 7.64 4.21 -22.33
CA ALA A 283 6.30 3.87 -21.88
C ALA A 283 5.42 3.47 -23.07
N SER A 284 4.41 2.66 -22.82
CA SER A 284 3.32 2.44 -23.75
C SER A 284 2.55 3.74 -23.99
N PRO A 285 2.08 4.01 -25.22
CA PRO A 285 1.24 5.17 -25.48
C PRO A 285 -0.14 5.11 -24.81
N GLY A 286 -0.57 3.95 -24.31
CA GLY A 286 -1.95 3.76 -23.86
C GLY A 286 -2.95 3.90 -25.00
N LYS A 287 -4.23 3.81 -24.67
CA LYS A 287 -5.36 4.04 -25.58
C LYS A 287 -6.63 4.11 -24.75
N LEU A 288 -7.44 5.15 -24.94
CA LEU A 288 -8.77 5.22 -24.34
C LEU A 288 -9.66 4.11 -24.92
N ASP A 289 -9.92 3.06 -24.14
CA ASP A 289 -10.65 1.89 -24.61
C ASP A 289 -11.53 1.30 -23.50
N LYS A 290 -12.75 1.83 -23.39
CA LYS A 290 -13.75 1.32 -22.44
C LYS A 290 -14.16 -0.14 -22.69
N ASP A 291 -13.92 -0.69 -23.87
CA ASP A 291 -14.35 -2.04 -24.25
C ASP A 291 -13.22 -3.07 -24.14
N ARG A 292 -12.03 -2.65 -23.68
CA ARG A 292 -10.86 -3.52 -23.44
C ARG A 292 -11.16 -4.60 -22.40
N ASP A 293 -10.86 -5.85 -22.75
CA ASP A 293 -10.80 -6.98 -21.83
C ASP A 293 -9.36 -7.17 -21.36
N LEU A 294 -9.03 -6.54 -20.23
CA LEU A 294 -7.67 -6.54 -19.71
C LEU A 294 -7.27 -7.94 -19.21
N ILE A 295 -8.21 -8.76 -18.72
CA ILE A 295 -7.92 -10.14 -18.32
C ILE A 295 -7.44 -10.94 -19.53
N ALA A 296 -8.17 -10.84 -20.66
CA ALA A 296 -7.78 -11.49 -21.90
C ALA A 296 -6.41 -11.00 -22.40
N ASP A 297 -6.11 -9.71 -22.27
CA ASP A 297 -4.81 -9.16 -22.65
C ASP A 297 -3.66 -9.69 -21.76
N PHE A 298 -3.88 -9.84 -20.45
CA PHE A 298 -2.92 -10.49 -19.54
C PHE A 298 -2.68 -11.95 -19.94
N GLN A 299 -3.74 -12.69 -20.26
CA GLN A 299 -3.62 -14.07 -20.74
C GLN A 299 -2.84 -14.16 -22.06
N ALA A 300 -3.13 -13.27 -23.01
CA ALA A 300 -2.38 -13.16 -24.27
C ALA A 300 -0.89 -12.79 -24.03
N ALA A 301 -0.59 -12.06 -22.95
CA ALA A 301 0.77 -11.77 -22.51
C ALA A 301 1.47 -12.92 -21.74
N GLY A 302 0.81 -14.07 -21.62
CA GLY A 302 1.32 -15.31 -21.03
C GLY A 302 1.06 -15.47 -19.53
N PHE A 303 0.21 -14.63 -18.93
CA PHE A 303 -0.21 -14.82 -17.54
C PHE A 303 -1.24 -15.93 -17.43
N GLN A 304 -1.02 -16.86 -16.51
CA GLN A 304 -2.10 -17.75 -16.05
C GLN A 304 -3.05 -16.94 -15.18
N TYR A 305 -4.35 -17.16 -15.32
CA TYR A 305 -5.38 -16.42 -14.59
C TYR A 305 -6.11 -17.32 -13.59
N ALA A 306 -6.30 -16.81 -12.37
CA ALA A 306 -7.13 -17.41 -11.33
C ALA A 306 -8.16 -16.40 -10.82
N SER A 307 -9.43 -16.82 -10.75
CA SER A 307 -10.56 -16.02 -10.28
C SER A 307 -10.92 -16.25 -8.81
N ASP A 308 -10.38 -17.30 -8.21
CA ASP A 308 -10.75 -17.81 -6.89
C ASP A 308 -9.64 -18.75 -6.37
N LEU A 309 -9.75 -19.16 -5.10
CA LEU A 309 -8.78 -20.06 -4.48
C LEU A 309 -8.74 -21.43 -5.19
N THR A 310 -9.89 -21.96 -5.61
CA THR A 310 -9.96 -23.25 -6.31
C THR A 310 -9.16 -23.22 -7.62
N SER A 311 -9.38 -22.23 -8.49
CA SER A 311 -8.64 -22.06 -9.74
C SER A 311 -7.15 -21.79 -9.48
N LEU A 312 -6.80 -20.98 -8.48
CA LEU A 312 -5.41 -20.73 -8.08
C LEU A 312 -4.69 -22.02 -7.63
N ASN A 313 -5.40 -22.90 -6.93
CA ASN A 313 -4.87 -24.19 -6.49
C ASN A 313 -4.70 -25.20 -7.64
N ASN A 314 -5.54 -25.12 -8.66
CA ASN A 314 -5.51 -25.99 -9.83
C ASN A 314 -4.47 -25.62 -10.89
N LEU A 315 -3.82 -24.45 -10.80
CA LEU A 315 -2.75 -24.06 -11.72
C LEU A 315 -1.54 -25.02 -11.64
N ASP A 316 -1.01 -25.43 -12.80
CA ASP A 316 0.26 -26.14 -12.86
C ASP A 316 1.43 -25.18 -12.61
N MET A 317 1.83 -25.08 -11.35
CA MET A 317 2.90 -24.19 -10.94
C MET A 317 4.25 -24.51 -11.58
N LYS A 318 4.46 -25.69 -12.17
CA LYS A 318 5.70 -26.01 -12.90
C LYS A 318 5.80 -25.24 -14.22
N SER A 319 4.68 -25.07 -14.92
CA SER A 319 4.62 -24.34 -16.20
C SER A 319 4.20 -22.87 -16.07
N THR A 320 3.63 -22.45 -14.94
CA THR A 320 3.25 -21.04 -14.71
C THR A 320 4.46 -20.13 -14.47
N ASP A 321 4.83 -19.31 -15.46
CA ASP A 321 5.90 -18.32 -15.35
C ASP A 321 5.40 -16.89 -15.06
N LYS A 322 4.10 -16.65 -15.25
CA LYS A 322 3.42 -15.40 -14.91
C LYS A 322 2.01 -15.67 -14.39
N LEU A 323 1.54 -14.87 -13.45
CA LEU A 323 0.29 -15.14 -12.72
C LEU A 323 -0.50 -13.85 -12.48
N LEU A 324 -1.77 -13.86 -12.89
CA LEU A 324 -2.78 -12.88 -12.54
C LEU A 324 -3.83 -13.55 -11.65
N GLY A 325 -4.12 -12.98 -10.48
CA GLY A 325 -5.18 -13.44 -9.59
C GLY A 325 -6.08 -12.29 -9.17
N LEU A 326 -7.36 -12.34 -9.50
CA LEU A 326 -8.33 -11.29 -9.16
C LEU A 326 -9.49 -11.93 -8.41
N PHE A 327 -9.55 -11.79 -7.10
CA PHE A 327 -10.39 -12.62 -6.22
C PHE A 327 -11.66 -11.92 -5.71
N ALA A 328 -11.85 -10.64 -6.05
CA ALA A 328 -13.04 -9.85 -5.70
C ALA A 328 -13.30 -8.74 -6.73
N TYR A 329 -14.49 -8.14 -6.75
CA TYR A 329 -14.76 -6.97 -7.60
C TYR A 329 -14.00 -5.73 -7.15
N SER A 330 -14.00 -5.44 -5.85
CA SER A 330 -13.19 -4.39 -5.20
C SER A 330 -12.16 -5.03 -4.27
N ASN A 331 -11.98 -4.51 -3.05
CA ASN A 331 -11.13 -5.13 -2.03
C ASN A 331 -11.59 -6.56 -1.74
N MET A 332 -10.63 -7.41 -1.36
CA MET A 332 -10.94 -8.76 -0.89
C MET A 332 -11.69 -8.70 0.45
N ASN A 333 -12.42 -9.76 0.79
CA ASN A 333 -13.01 -9.87 2.12
C ASN A 333 -11.89 -9.95 3.17
N VAL A 334 -12.12 -9.33 4.32
CA VAL A 334 -11.16 -9.33 5.43
C VAL A 334 -11.02 -10.71 6.07
N ALA A 335 -9.94 -10.91 6.83
CA ALA A 335 -9.61 -12.17 7.48
C ALA A 335 -10.76 -12.73 8.31
N LEU A 336 -11.40 -11.91 9.16
CA LEU A 336 -12.56 -12.33 9.98
C LEU A 336 -13.64 -12.97 9.11
N ASP A 337 -14.07 -12.27 8.05
CA ASP A 337 -15.18 -12.69 7.21
C ASP A 337 -14.82 -13.93 6.37
N LYS A 338 -13.57 -14.03 5.86
CA LYS A 338 -13.07 -15.23 5.17
C LYS A 338 -13.04 -16.45 6.09
N ILE A 339 -12.57 -16.30 7.33
CA ILE A 339 -12.51 -17.39 8.31
C ILE A 339 -13.92 -17.81 8.74
N ASP A 340 -14.81 -16.87 9.02
CA ASP A 340 -16.22 -17.17 9.29
C ASP A 340 -16.88 -17.88 8.08
N GLY A 341 -16.55 -17.45 6.86
CA GLY A 341 -16.91 -18.12 5.61
C GLY A 341 -16.50 -19.59 5.60
N ARG A 342 -15.21 -19.87 5.87
CA ARG A 342 -14.63 -21.23 5.92
C ARG A 342 -15.18 -22.07 7.06
N ARG A 343 -15.59 -21.45 8.17
CA ARG A 343 -16.26 -22.09 9.31
C ARG A 343 -17.77 -22.24 9.12
N ASN A 344 -18.31 -21.82 7.98
CA ASN A 344 -19.73 -21.86 7.65
C ASN A 344 -20.61 -21.04 8.63
N VAL A 345 -20.12 -19.88 9.06
CA VAL A 345 -20.81 -18.97 9.99
C VAL A 345 -21.66 -17.96 9.21
N SER A 346 -22.98 -18.01 9.38
CA SER A 346 -23.95 -17.16 8.67
C SER A 346 -24.28 -15.87 9.45
N LYS A 347 -23.42 -14.86 9.34
CA LYS A 347 -23.62 -13.52 9.94
C LYS A 347 -24.03 -12.43 8.93
N GLY A 348 -24.01 -12.73 7.64
CA GLY A 348 -24.42 -11.79 6.59
C GLY A 348 -25.95 -11.61 6.53
N ILE A 349 -26.40 -10.71 5.66
CA ILE A 349 -27.81 -10.37 5.43
C ILE A 349 -28.57 -11.53 4.78
N LYS A 350 -27.98 -12.22 3.79
CA LYS A 350 -28.61 -13.40 3.14
C LYS A 350 -27.95 -14.73 3.49
N GLY A 351 -26.85 -14.73 4.24
CA GLY A 351 -26.07 -15.92 4.50
C GLY A 351 -24.76 -15.62 5.21
N ARG A 352 -23.63 -16.02 4.63
CA ARG A 352 -22.29 -15.63 5.11
C ARG A 352 -21.92 -14.27 4.51
N VAL A 353 -21.13 -13.47 5.22
CA VAL A 353 -20.69 -12.15 4.71
C VAL A 353 -20.00 -12.29 3.35
N VAL A 354 -19.13 -13.29 3.19
CA VAL A 354 -18.42 -13.52 1.92
C VAL A 354 -19.34 -13.89 0.74
N ASP A 355 -20.50 -14.50 1.01
CA ASP A 355 -21.50 -14.80 -0.03
C ASP A 355 -22.22 -13.53 -0.48
N ASP A 356 -22.54 -12.64 0.46
CA ASP A 356 -23.22 -11.37 0.18
C ASP A 356 -22.36 -10.45 -0.71
N PHE A 357 -21.04 -10.53 -0.56
CA PHE A 357 -20.05 -9.81 -1.40
C PHE A 357 -19.74 -10.54 -2.72
N GLY A 358 -20.29 -11.74 -2.94
CA GLY A 358 -20.29 -12.44 -4.23
C GLY A 358 -19.05 -13.28 -4.54
N PHE A 359 -18.04 -13.30 -3.67
CA PHE A 359 -16.78 -14.04 -3.88
C PHE A 359 -16.41 -14.88 -2.65
N PRO A 360 -17.12 -15.98 -2.38
CA PRO A 360 -16.88 -16.75 -1.16
C PRO A 360 -15.59 -17.58 -1.14
N ASP A 361 -15.04 -17.91 -2.31
CA ASP A 361 -13.85 -18.76 -2.46
C ASP A 361 -12.57 -17.93 -2.67
N GLN A 362 -12.17 -17.18 -1.64
CA GLN A 362 -10.98 -16.33 -1.67
C GLN A 362 -9.77 -16.97 -0.98
N PRO A 363 -8.55 -16.79 -1.53
CA PRO A 363 -7.32 -17.18 -0.85
C PRO A 363 -7.04 -16.24 0.33
N MET A 364 -6.33 -16.75 1.34
CA MET A 364 -5.66 -15.92 2.34
C MET A 364 -4.34 -15.37 1.77
N LEU A 365 -3.80 -14.32 2.42
CA LEU A 365 -2.60 -13.63 1.98
C LEU A 365 -1.37 -14.55 1.98
N GLU A 366 -1.24 -15.49 2.93
CA GLU A 366 -0.15 -16.46 2.93
C GLU A 366 -0.24 -17.46 1.75
N GLU A 367 -1.45 -17.78 1.31
CA GLU A 367 -1.69 -18.67 0.16
C GLU A 367 -1.28 -17.97 -1.14
N MET A 368 -1.66 -16.70 -1.30
CA MET A 368 -1.22 -15.86 -2.42
C MET A 368 0.30 -15.66 -2.41
N THR A 369 0.89 -15.35 -1.25
CA THR A 369 2.34 -15.15 -1.10
C THR A 369 3.13 -16.40 -1.50
N THR A 370 2.66 -17.58 -1.09
CA THR A 370 3.27 -18.87 -1.46
C THR A 370 3.26 -19.09 -2.97
N LYS A 371 2.13 -18.79 -3.63
CA LYS A 371 2.00 -18.91 -5.09
C LYS A 371 2.90 -17.90 -5.83
N ALA A 372 2.96 -16.66 -5.35
CA ALA A 372 3.82 -15.62 -5.91
C ALA A 372 5.30 -16.03 -5.87
N LEU A 373 5.79 -16.46 -4.70
CA LEU A 373 7.17 -16.92 -4.54
C LEU A 373 7.47 -18.14 -5.43
N THR A 374 6.49 -19.03 -5.62
CA THR A 374 6.63 -20.19 -6.50
C THR A 374 6.90 -19.80 -7.96
N VAL A 375 6.23 -18.75 -8.44
CA VAL A 375 6.46 -18.19 -9.79
C VAL A 375 7.79 -17.43 -9.83
N LEU A 376 7.99 -16.48 -8.93
CA LEU A 376 9.11 -15.55 -8.97
C LEU A 376 10.48 -16.23 -8.77
N GLN A 377 10.57 -17.28 -7.94
CA GLN A 377 11.82 -17.99 -7.69
C GLN A 377 12.40 -18.69 -8.94
N LYS A 378 11.59 -18.87 -9.98
CA LYS A 378 12.05 -19.43 -11.27
C LYS A 378 13.04 -18.50 -11.96
N ASN A 379 12.89 -17.18 -11.81
CA ASN A 379 13.84 -16.23 -12.35
C ASN A 379 15.16 -16.29 -11.56
N LYS A 380 16.19 -16.89 -12.17
CA LYS A 380 17.51 -17.05 -11.52
C LYS A 380 18.24 -15.72 -11.30
N LYS A 381 17.82 -14.63 -11.94
CA LYS A 381 18.33 -13.28 -11.71
C LYS A 381 17.74 -12.61 -10.46
N GLY A 382 16.67 -13.20 -9.90
CA GLY A 382 15.99 -12.74 -8.69
C GLY A 382 14.76 -11.90 -8.95
N PHE A 383 14.18 -11.35 -7.89
CA PHE A 383 12.92 -10.62 -7.96
C PHE A 383 12.82 -9.54 -6.88
N VAL A 384 11.87 -8.62 -7.08
CA VAL A 384 11.27 -7.77 -6.05
C VAL A 384 9.83 -8.25 -5.87
N LEU A 385 9.43 -8.51 -4.63
CA LEU A 385 8.07 -8.88 -4.26
C LEU A 385 7.57 -7.89 -3.21
N MET A 386 6.41 -7.29 -3.46
CA MET A 386 5.65 -6.54 -2.45
C MET A 386 4.41 -7.34 -2.07
N VAL A 387 4.21 -7.56 -0.77
CA VAL A 387 3.03 -8.23 -0.20
C VAL A 387 2.35 -7.30 0.80
N GLU A 388 1.07 -7.02 0.58
CA GLU A 388 0.31 -6.05 1.36
C GLU A 388 -0.82 -6.68 2.17
N GLY A 389 -0.84 -6.42 3.48
CA GLY A 389 -2.00 -6.59 4.36
C GLY A 389 -2.83 -5.31 4.39
N ALA A 390 -3.63 -5.07 3.36
CA ALA A 390 -4.20 -3.76 3.07
C ALA A 390 -5.45 -3.40 3.91
N SER A 391 -6.10 -4.42 4.47
CA SER A 391 -7.34 -4.22 5.22
C SER A 391 -7.10 -3.80 6.67
N ILE A 392 -5.84 -3.82 7.14
CA ILE A 392 -5.47 -3.29 8.46
C ILE A 392 -5.84 -1.80 8.54
N ASP A 393 -5.41 -1.00 7.56
CA ASP A 393 -5.77 0.41 7.41
C ASP A 393 -7.28 0.61 7.23
N LYS A 394 -7.87 -0.06 6.24
CA LYS A 394 -9.29 0.11 5.89
C LYS A 394 -10.20 -0.16 7.07
N GLN A 395 -9.89 -1.16 7.89
CA GLN A 395 -10.68 -1.50 9.07
C GLN A 395 -10.33 -0.62 10.28
N ALA A 396 -9.10 -0.09 10.36
CA ALA A 396 -8.77 0.95 11.35
C ALA A 396 -9.55 2.26 11.07
N HIS A 397 -9.63 2.70 9.81
CA HIS A 397 -10.51 3.79 9.36
C HIS A 397 -11.97 3.59 9.76
N ASN A 398 -12.45 2.34 9.72
CA ASN A 398 -13.81 1.97 10.12
C ASN A 398 -13.99 1.82 11.64
N MET A 399 -12.92 2.01 12.43
CA MET A 399 -12.83 1.66 13.84
C MET A 399 -13.38 0.24 14.12
N ASP A 400 -13.09 -0.71 13.23
CA ASP A 400 -13.55 -2.10 13.32
C ASP A 400 -12.43 -2.98 13.89
N THR A 401 -12.36 -2.99 15.23
CA THR A 401 -11.25 -3.52 16.04
C THR A 401 -10.86 -4.93 15.65
N GLU A 402 -11.82 -5.85 15.64
CA GLU A 402 -11.54 -7.26 15.42
C GLU A 402 -11.11 -7.54 13.99
N ARG A 403 -11.64 -6.80 13.01
CA ARG A 403 -11.28 -7.00 11.61
C ARG A 403 -9.83 -6.60 11.33
N TRP A 404 -9.38 -5.41 11.74
CA TRP A 404 -7.96 -5.05 11.52
C TRP A 404 -7.00 -5.91 12.36
N ILE A 405 -7.40 -6.40 13.55
CA ILE A 405 -6.56 -7.33 14.33
C ILE A 405 -6.38 -8.64 13.57
N LEU A 406 -7.45 -9.24 13.05
CA LEU A 406 -7.38 -10.50 12.35
C LEU A 406 -6.69 -10.37 10.99
N ASP A 407 -6.82 -9.24 10.30
CA ASP A 407 -6.03 -8.93 9.10
C ASP A 407 -4.54 -8.79 9.43
N THR A 408 -4.18 -8.23 10.59
CA THR A 408 -2.78 -8.18 11.05
C THR A 408 -2.24 -9.59 11.34
N ILE A 409 -3.08 -10.51 11.86
CA ILE A 409 -2.71 -11.92 12.04
C ILE A 409 -2.55 -12.63 10.69
N GLU A 410 -3.43 -12.39 9.71
CA GLU A 410 -3.27 -12.89 8.34
C GLU A 410 -1.96 -12.39 7.71
N PHE A 411 -1.65 -11.11 7.88
CA PHE A 411 -0.40 -10.53 7.41
C PHE A 411 0.83 -11.17 8.06
N ASP A 412 0.81 -11.41 9.38
CA ASP A 412 1.90 -12.11 10.08
C ASP A 412 2.14 -13.53 9.54
N ARG A 413 1.09 -14.24 9.14
CA ARG A 413 1.21 -15.56 8.51
C ARG A 413 1.87 -15.47 7.13
N ALA A 414 1.56 -14.44 6.34
CA ALA A 414 2.24 -14.18 5.07
C ALA A 414 3.71 -13.80 5.28
N ILE A 415 4.02 -13.04 6.34
CA ILE A 415 5.39 -12.73 6.77
C ILE A 415 6.15 -14.02 7.07
N LYS A 416 5.55 -14.98 7.77
CA LYS A 416 6.18 -16.27 8.04
C LYS A 416 6.58 -17.01 6.76
N VAL A 417 5.74 -16.97 5.73
CA VAL A 417 6.07 -17.55 4.41
C VAL A 417 7.30 -16.87 3.79
N ALA A 418 7.38 -15.54 3.85
CA ALA A 418 8.53 -14.78 3.36
C ALA A 418 9.81 -15.07 4.17
N GLN A 419 9.71 -15.18 5.49
CA GLN A 419 10.83 -15.56 6.37
C GLN A 419 11.37 -16.95 6.00
N ASP A 420 10.50 -17.94 5.88
CA ASP A 420 10.88 -19.33 5.56
C ASP A 420 11.56 -19.42 4.20
N PHE A 421 11.08 -18.65 3.22
CA PHE A 421 11.73 -18.53 1.92
C PHE A 421 13.13 -17.91 2.06
N ALA A 422 13.27 -16.79 2.78
CA ALA A 422 14.51 -16.06 2.89
C ALA A 422 15.60 -16.83 3.66
N GLU A 423 15.23 -17.51 4.75
CA GLU A 423 16.13 -18.37 5.52
C GLU A 423 16.67 -19.53 4.67
N LYS A 424 15.80 -20.13 3.84
CA LYS A 424 16.20 -21.22 2.95
C LYS A 424 17.06 -20.75 1.77
N ASP A 425 16.76 -19.59 1.20
CA ASP A 425 17.49 -19.04 0.04
C ASP A 425 18.83 -18.41 0.43
N GLY A 426 18.94 -17.80 1.61
CA GLY A 426 20.17 -17.18 2.12
C GLY A 426 20.65 -15.93 1.36
N GLN A 427 19.95 -15.51 0.31
CA GLN A 427 20.27 -14.35 -0.54
C GLN A 427 19.07 -13.41 -0.69
N THR A 428 18.13 -13.45 0.26
CA THR A 428 16.91 -12.65 0.25
C THR A 428 16.92 -11.68 1.42
N LEU A 429 16.68 -10.41 1.14
CA LEU A 429 16.39 -9.39 2.14
C LEU A 429 14.88 -9.25 2.27
N VAL A 430 14.38 -9.39 3.50
CA VAL A 430 12.96 -9.17 3.81
C VAL A 430 12.86 -7.99 4.76
N ILE A 431 11.98 -7.05 4.44
CA ILE A 431 11.55 -6.00 5.36
C ILE A 431 10.06 -6.14 5.66
N VAL A 432 9.67 -5.78 6.88
CA VAL A 432 8.28 -5.69 7.34
C VAL A 432 8.07 -4.28 7.89
N THR A 433 7.14 -3.54 7.32
CA THR A 433 6.81 -2.18 7.75
C THR A 433 5.36 -1.85 7.40
N ALA A 434 4.94 -0.62 7.67
CA ALA A 434 3.74 0.00 7.11
C ALA A 434 4.14 1.13 6.16
N ASP A 435 3.17 1.76 5.52
CA ASP A 435 3.28 3.05 4.81
C ASP A 435 3.00 4.25 5.74
N HIS A 436 2.09 4.08 6.71
CA HIS A 436 1.76 5.01 7.79
C HIS A 436 1.10 4.30 8.98
N GLU A 437 0.79 5.05 10.04
CA GLU A 437 -0.12 4.60 11.11
C GLU A 437 -1.54 5.05 10.77
N CYS A 438 -2.55 4.27 11.17
CA CYS A 438 -3.96 4.61 10.96
C CYS A 438 -4.78 4.70 12.25
N SER A 439 -5.56 5.78 12.37
CA SER A 439 -6.57 6.06 13.40
C SER A 439 -6.05 6.26 14.83
N GLY A 440 -4.74 6.33 15.04
CA GLY A 440 -4.14 6.55 16.35
C GLY A 440 -4.51 5.45 17.33
N VAL A 441 -4.39 4.19 16.89
CA VAL A 441 -4.83 3.02 17.67
C VAL A 441 -4.07 2.94 18.98
N ALA A 442 -4.80 2.75 20.07
CA ALA A 442 -4.25 2.62 21.42
C ALA A 442 -4.85 1.40 22.13
N LEU A 443 -4.00 0.59 22.76
CA LEU A 443 -4.47 -0.52 23.60
C LEU A 443 -4.75 0.02 25.00
N ILE A 444 -6.02 0.31 25.29
CA ILE A 444 -6.41 1.11 26.47
C ILE A 444 -6.64 0.27 27.72
N GLY A 445 -6.80 -1.05 27.59
CA GLY A 445 -7.01 -1.94 28.72
C GLY A 445 -7.63 -3.28 28.31
N GLY A 446 -8.09 -4.02 29.31
CA GLY A 446 -8.92 -5.21 29.14
C GLY A 446 -10.25 -5.02 29.84
N SER A 447 -11.29 -5.72 29.37
CA SER A 447 -12.60 -5.71 30.02
C SER A 447 -12.50 -6.30 31.43
N THR A 448 -13.15 -5.66 32.40
CA THR A 448 -13.28 -6.16 33.78
C THR A 448 -14.44 -7.15 33.94
N VAL A 449 -15.24 -7.35 32.89
CA VAL A 449 -16.47 -8.16 32.93
C VAL A 449 -16.43 -9.29 31.91
N THR A 450 -17.23 -10.33 32.16
CA THR A 450 -17.50 -11.42 31.21
C THR A 450 -18.27 -10.90 30.00
N ASP A 451 -18.22 -11.59 28.86
CA ASP A 451 -18.98 -11.21 27.67
C ASP A 451 -20.49 -11.22 27.95
N ALA A 452 -20.98 -12.20 28.73
CA ALA A 452 -22.38 -12.24 29.16
C ALA A 452 -22.80 -10.96 29.91
N ARG A 453 -21.96 -10.46 30.82
CA ARG A 453 -22.26 -9.22 31.55
C ARG A 453 -22.09 -7.99 30.65
N LEU A 454 -21.14 -8.00 29.72
CA LEU A 454 -20.99 -6.93 28.73
C LEU A 454 -22.27 -6.79 27.89
N GLN A 455 -22.85 -7.88 27.40
CA GLN A 455 -24.11 -7.86 26.64
C GLN A 455 -25.29 -7.24 27.41
N GLU A 456 -25.36 -7.46 28.73
CA GLU A 456 -26.36 -6.81 29.59
C GLU A 456 -26.11 -5.29 29.67
N LEU A 457 -24.86 -4.89 29.90
CA LEU A 457 -24.46 -3.49 29.98
C LEU A 457 -24.64 -2.74 28.66
N VAL A 458 -24.45 -3.39 27.51
CA VAL A 458 -24.72 -2.81 26.18
C VAL A 458 -26.19 -2.46 26.03
N LYS A 459 -27.11 -3.33 26.47
CA LYS A 459 -28.56 -3.05 26.45
C LYS A 459 -28.96 -1.92 27.38
N GLU A 460 -28.33 -1.85 28.56
CA GLU A 460 -28.51 -0.74 29.50
C GLU A 460 -27.98 0.57 28.88
N GLY A 461 -26.85 0.48 28.18
CA GLY A 461 -26.21 1.54 27.40
C GLY A 461 -25.62 2.67 28.24
N GLY A 462 -24.92 3.59 27.57
CA GLY A 462 -24.41 4.82 28.17
C GLY A 462 -23.05 4.70 28.86
N VAL A 463 -22.45 5.85 29.12
CA VAL A 463 -21.05 6.00 29.56
C VAL A 463 -20.75 5.26 30.86
N SER A 464 -21.61 5.34 31.87
CA SER A 464 -21.38 4.67 33.16
C SER A 464 -21.37 3.14 33.04
N ASN A 465 -22.08 2.60 32.07
CA ASN A 465 -22.18 1.17 31.85
C ASN A 465 -21.07 0.63 30.96
N LEU A 466 -20.72 1.34 29.88
CA LEU A 466 -19.76 0.85 28.89
C LEU A 466 -18.34 1.39 29.06
N ARG A 467 -18.15 2.53 29.73
CA ARG A 467 -16.81 3.03 30.09
C ARG A 467 -16.46 2.64 31.53
N ASP A 468 -17.22 3.15 32.48
CA ASP A 468 -16.79 3.15 33.90
C ASP A 468 -16.83 1.76 34.53
N LYS A 469 -17.78 0.90 34.13
CA LYS A 469 -17.90 -0.49 34.64
C LYS A 469 -17.06 -1.51 33.88
N VAL A 470 -16.74 -1.27 32.60
CA VAL A 470 -16.13 -2.26 31.69
C VAL A 470 -14.62 -2.04 31.53
N VAL A 471 -14.15 -0.80 31.41
CA VAL A 471 -12.75 -0.53 31.04
C VAL A 471 -11.84 -0.76 32.24
N GLY A 472 -11.05 -1.83 32.20
CA GLY A 472 -10.03 -2.14 33.19
C GLY A 472 -8.73 -1.43 32.87
N VAL A 473 -8.29 -0.54 33.77
CA VAL A 473 -7.01 0.16 33.69
C VAL A 473 -5.99 -0.40 34.67
N TYR A 474 -4.69 -0.23 34.37
CA TYR A 474 -3.58 -0.71 35.20
C TYR A 474 -3.72 -2.21 35.54
N GLU A 475 -3.69 -2.61 36.83
CA GLU A 475 -3.81 -4.00 37.25
C GLU A 475 -5.15 -4.64 36.85
N LYS A 476 -6.20 -3.83 36.66
CA LYS A 476 -7.53 -4.31 36.25
C LYS A 476 -7.62 -4.62 34.76
N ALA A 477 -6.65 -4.22 33.95
CA ALA A 477 -6.61 -4.58 32.53
C ALA A 477 -6.43 -6.08 32.32
N GLY A 478 -5.83 -6.78 33.28
CA GLY A 478 -5.65 -8.23 33.24
C GLY A 478 -4.89 -8.73 32.00
N PHE A 479 -5.06 -10.01 31.69
CA PHE A 479 -4.56 -10.62 30.45
C PHE A 479 -5.71 -11.31 29.72
N PRO A 480 -6.16 -10.78 28.57
CA PRO A 480 -7.15 -11.45 27.72
C PRO A 480 -6.69 -12.85 27.33
N LYS A 481 -7.63 -13.80 27.26
CA LYS A 481 -7.36 -15.22 26.99
C LYS A 481 -8.16 -15.73 25.79
N TYR A 482 -7.59 -15.54 24.61
CA TYR A 482 -8.14 -16.10 23.38
C TYR A 482 -7.78 -17.59 23.27
N ILE A 483 -8.75 -18.38 22.82
CA ILE A 483 -8.53 -19.79 22.44
C ILE A 483 -8.34 -19.80 20.93
N ILE A 484 -7.19 -20.26 20.47
CA ILE A 484 -6.88 -20.36 19.05
C ILE A 484 -7.39 -21.70 18.51
N ALA A 485 -8.19 -21.64 17.44
CA ALA A 485 -8.70 -22.83 16.75
C ALA A 485 -7.63 -23.42 15.81
N ASN A 486 -7.94 -24.57 15.21
CA ASN A 486 -6.99 -25.31 14.36
C ASN A 486 -6.59 -24.57 13.07
N ASP A 487 -7.38 -23.60 12.62
CA ASP A 487 -7.02 -22.74 11.50
C ASP A 487 -5.99 -21.64 11.87
N GLY A 488 -5.66 -21.52 13.16
CA GLY A 488 -4.71 -20.55 13.69
C GLY A 488 -5.30 -19.18 13.99
N TYR A 489 -6.63 -19.05 14.02
CA TYR A 489 -7.34 -17.83 14.42
C TYR A 489 -8.13 -18.04 15.72
N PRO A 490 -8.49 -16.97 16.45
CA PRO A 490 -9.37 -17.09 17.60
C PRO A 490 -10.65 -17.87 17.27
N ALA A 491 -11.06 -18.79 18.15
CA ALA A 491 -12.32 -19.53 18.02
C ALA A 491 -13.52 -18.58 18.11
N THR A 492 -13.40 -17.54 18.94
CA THR A 492 -14.29 -16.38 19.00
C THR A 492 -13.45 -15.15 19.35
N THR A 493 -13.88 -13.97 18.89
CA THR A 493 -13.33 -12.67 19.27
C THR A 493 -14.05 -12.07 20.48
N ASP A 494 -15.31 -12.46 20.70
CA ASP A 494 -16.09 -12.14 21.90
C ASP A 494 -15.73 -13.11 23.04
N ILE A 495 -14.69 -12.77 23.80
CA ILE A 495 -14.24 -13.53 24.98
C ILE A 495 -14.53 -12.76 26.28
N ASP A 496 -14.53 -13.48 27.40
CA ASP A 496 -14.47 -12.85 28.72
C ASP A 496 -13.19 -12.04 28.89
N TYR A 497 -13.30 -10.85 29.49
CA TYR A 497 -12.16 -9.97 29.81
C TYR A 497 -11.31 -9.60 28.57
N ARG A 498 -11.97 -9.40 27.42
CA ARG A 498 -11.33 -9.12 26.13
C ARG A 498 -10.43 -7.88 26.13
N LEU A 499 -9.53 -7.80 25.14
CA LEU A 499 -8.75 -6.60 24.86
C LEU A 499 -9.68 -5.45 24.43
N LEU A 500 -9.42 -4.24 24.93
CA LEU A 500 -10.14 -3.02 24.57
C LEU A 500 -9.20 -2.05 23.85
N VAL A 501 -9.71 -1.44 22.77
CA VAL A 501 -8.94 -0.55 21.89
C VAL A 501 -9.60 0.82 21.82
N GLY A 502 -8.80 1.87 22.06
CA GLY A 502 -9.16 3.25 21.78
C GLY A 502 -8.56 3.73 20.46
N TYR A 503 -9.11 4.82 19.95
CA TYR A 503 -8.67 5.48 18.72
C TYR A 503 -8.43 6.96 19.04
N GLY A 504 -7.29 7.50 18.61
CA GLY A 504 -6.92 8.90 18.83
C GLY A 504 -7.27 9.83 17.66
N ALA A 505 -7.43 9.26 16.46
CA ALA A 505 -7.77 9.99 15.24
C ALA A 505 -9.04 9.42 14.60
N ASN A 506 -10.07 9.15 15.42
CA ASN A 506 -11.37 8.66 14.95
C ASN A 506 -12.36 9.79 14.65
N SER A 507 -13.35 9.46 13.82
CA SER A 507 -14.63 10.18 13.76
C SER A 507 -15.58 9.74 14.88
N ASP A 508 -16.72 10.43 14.94
CA ASP A 508 -17.89 10.04 15.71
C ASP A 508 -18.31 8.59 15.45
N ARG A 509 -18.61 7.85 16.52
CA ARG A 509 -19.07 6.45 16.45
C ARG A 509 -19.77 6.01 17.73
N TYR A 510 -20.57 4.97 17.65
CA TYR A 510 -20.98 4.21 18.83
C TYR A 510 -19.95 3.12 19.16
N GLU A 511 -19.85 2.79 20.45
CA GLU A 511 -19.00 1.72 20.96
C GLU A 511 -19.82 0.81 21.88
N ASP A 512 -19.69 -0.50 21.69
CA ASP A 512 -20.27 -1.52 22.56
C ASP A 512 -19.24 -2.56 23.05
N TRP A 513 -17.98 -2.39 22.63
CA TRP A 513 -16.81 -3.24 22.87
C TRP A 513 -16.94 -4.66 22.33
N ARG A 514 -17.94 -4.94 21.49
CA ARG A 514 -18.17 -6.26 20.93
C ARG A 514 -17.77 -6.31 19.46
N THR A 515 -17.63 -7.52 18.97
CA THR A 515 -17.30 -7.75 17.56
C THR A 515 -18.46 -7.27 16.70
N ASN A 516 -18.16 -6.38 15.76
CA ASN A 516 -19.12 -5.91 14.76
C ASN A 516 -19.64 -7.08 13.92
N SER A 517 -20.93 -7.39 14.04
CA SER A 517 -21.53 -8.55 13.35
C SER A 517 -21.47 -8.40 11.83
N LEU A 518 -21.64 -7.18 11.32
CA LEU A 518 -21.52 -6.84 9.91
C LEU A 518 -20.34 -5.88 9.71
N PRO A 519 -19.53 -6.05 8.64
CA PRO A 519 -18.63 -4.99 8.19
C PRO A 519 -19.43 -3.77 7.75
N LEU A 520 -18.75 -2.63 7.58
CA LEU A 520 -19.33 -1.49 6.88
C LEU A 520 -19.51 -1.80 5.39
N GLN A 521 -20.47 -1.12 4.78
CA GLN A 521 -20.70 -1.16 3.34
C GLN A 521 -19.46 -0.66 2.58
N ASP A 522 -18.88 -1.50 1.73
CA ASP A 522 -17.83 -1.06 0.80
C ASP A 522 -18.48 -0.31 -0.37
N SER A 523 -18.42 1.02 -0.31
CA SER A 523 -19.02 1.91 -1.31
C SER A 523 -18.42 1.76 -2.71
N GLN A 524 -17.24 1.14 -2.82
CA GLN A 524 -16.59 0.88 -4.10
C GLN A 524 -17.01 -0.45 -4.73
N GLN A 525 -17.73 -1.33 -4.00
CA GLN A 525 -18.26 -2.56 -4.59
C GLN A 525 -19.33 -2.23 -5.63
N PRO A 526 -19.27 -2.88 -6.80
CA PRO A 526 -20.43 -2.97 -7.67
C PRO A 526 -21.66 -3.41 -6.89
N PHE A 527 -22.82 -2.83 -7.24
CA PHE A 527 -24.09 -3.18 -6.61
C PHE A 527 -24.18 -2.85 -5.11
N ALA A 528 -23.28 -2.03 -4.54
CA ALA A 528 -23.34 -1.63 -3.13
C ALA A 528 -24.72 -1.07 -2.73
N LYS A 529 -25.39 -0.37 -3.64
CA LYS A 529 -26.73 0.23 -3.43
C LYS A 529 -27.90 -0.77 -3.59
N THR A 530 -27.65 -2.06 -3.77
CA THR A 530 -28.70 -3.09 -3.85
C THR A 530 -28.51 -4.16 -2.77
N THR A 531 -29.59 -4.86 -2.43
CA THR A 531 -29.58 -5.91 -1.40
C THR A 531 -28.82 -7.15 -1.87
N PRO A 532 -27.89 -7.72 -1.08
CA PRO A 532 -27.73 -7.53 0.36
C PRO A 532 -26.92 -6.32 0.81
N LEU A 533 -26.00 -5.82 -0.01
CA LEU A 533 -25.01 -4.81 0.39
C LEU A 533 -25.62 -3.49 0.87
N SER A 534 -26.78 -3.09 0.35
CA SER A 534 -27.49 -1.87 0.75
C SER A 534 -28.01 -1.89 2.19
N ALA A 535 -28.04 -3.05 2.84
CA ALA A 535 -28.49 -3.23 4.22
C ALA A 535 -27.33 -3.26 5.23
N TYR A 536 -26.09 -3.24 4.77
CA TYR A 536 -24.92 -3.13 5.64
C TYR A 536 -24.81 -1.69 6.17
N PRO A 537 -24.29 -1.47 7.38
CA PRO A 537 -24.12 -0.12 7.93
C PRO A 537 -23.25 0.73 7.02
N SER A 538 -23.67 1.97 6.76
CA SER A 538 -22.95 2.90 5.86
C SER A 538 -21.65 3.42 6.46
N ASP A 539 -21.63 3.56 7.78
CA ASP A 539 -20.55 4.21 8.51
C ASP A 539 -20.58 3.84 10.02
N PRO A 540 -19.54 4.18 10.78
CA PRO A 540 -19.43 3.89 12.21
C PRO A 540 -20.50 4.56 13.10
N SER A 541 -21.16 5.63 12.63
CA SER A 541 -22.23 6.29 13.38
C SER A 541 -23.58 5.60 13.21
N ALA A 542 -23.75 4.83 12.13
CA ALA A 542 -24.90 3.99 11.87
C ALA A 542 -24.76 2.56 12.46
N ARG A 543 -23.55 2.18 12.89
CA ARG A 543 -23.24 0.89 13.52
C ARG A 543 -23.39 0.98 15.05
N ASP A 544 -23.77 -0.12 15.70
CA ASP A 544 -23.80 -0.29 17.17
C ASP A 544 -24.60 0.74 17.98
N VAL A 545 -25.56 1.39 17.33
CA VAL A 545 -26.40 2.46 17.93
C VAL A 545 -27.13 2.02 19.20
N ASP A 546 -27.42 0.73 19.32
CA ASP A 546 -28.11 0.13 20.47
C ASP A 546 -27.29 0.21 21.77
N GLY A 547 -25.95 0.30 21.67
CA GLY A 547 -25.07 0.47 22.84
C GLY A 547 -25.19 1.83 23.51
N LYS A 548 -25.74 2.84 22.83
CA LYS A 548 -25.97 4.21 23.36
C LYS A 548 -24.74 4.85 24.03
N PHE A 549 -23.53 4.41 23.67
CA PHE A 549 -22.28 4.99 24.12
C PHE A 549 -21.58 5.62 22.93
N MET A 550 -21.91 6.90 22.73
CA MET A 550 -21.32 7.73 21.69
C MET A 550 -19.91 8.17 22.12
N ILE A 551 -18.95 7.93 21.24
CA ILE A 551 -17.60 8.49 21.33
C ILE A 551 -17.51 9.59 20.29
N ASN A 552 -17.35 10.84 20.75
CA ASN A 552 -17.14 11.97 19.86
C ASN A 552 -15.68 11.96 19.38
N GLY A 553 -15.49 11.91 18.07
CA GLY A 553 -14.19 11.93 17.43
C GLY A 553 -13.57 13.32 17.38
N GLN A 554 -12.25 13.38 17.20
CA GLN A 554 -11.52 14.64 17.00
C GLN A 554 -11.37 14.99 15.52
N VAL A 555 -11.74 14.06 14.63
CA VAL A 555 -11.50 14.15 13.20
C VAL A 555 -12.84 14.33 12.47
N PRO A 556 -12.92 15.23 11.47
CA PRO A 556 -14.14 15.42 10.70
C PRO A 556 -14.48 14.21 9.83
N GLY A 557 -15.75 14.07 9.47
CA GLY A 557 -16.24 13.01 8.60
C GLY A 557 -16.76 11.80 9.38
N ASN A 558 -16.74 10.64 8.73
CA ASN A 558 -17.34 9.40 9.22
C ASN A 558 -16.35 8.21 9.18
N SER A 559 -15.06 8.50 9.23
CA SER A 559 -13.99 7.52 9.36
C SER A 559 -12.85 8.07 10.22
N GLY A 560 -12.02 7.20 10.78
CA GLY A 560 -10.71 7.59 11.28
C GLY A 560 -9.81 8.11 10.15
N VAL A 561 -8.62 8.59 10.49
CA VAL A 561 -7.63 9.05 9.50
C VAL A 561 -6.23 8.55 9.84
N HIS A 562 -5.33 8.59 8.87
CA HIS A 562 -3.91 8.31 9.12
C HIS A 562 -3.33 9.27 10.17
N THR A 563 -2.27 8.85 10.84
CA THR A 563 -1.53 9.72 11.76
C THR A 563 -0.07 9.84 11.36
N ALA A 564 0.57 10.90 11.85
CA ALA A 564 1.99 11.18 11.63
C ALA A 564 2.92 10.41 12.58
N THR A 565 2.40 9.38 13.26
CA THR A 565 3.18 8.59 14.22
C THR A 565 4.19 7.73 13.46
N ASP A 566 5.46 7.78 13.88
CA ASP A 566 6.50 6.89 13.33
C ASP A 566 6.09 5.42 13.46
N ILE A 567 6.32 4.66 12.41
CA ILE A 567 5.95 3.25 12.32
C ILE A 567 7.16 2.33 12.51
N PRO A 568 6.96 1.09 12.99
CA PRO A 568 8.05 0.13 13.14
C PRO A 568 8.45 -0.51 11.81
N ILE A 569 9.75 -0.65 11.57
CA ILE A 569 10.33 -1.50 10.53
C ILE A 569 11.09 -2.66 11.17
N SER A 570 10.97 -3.85 10.58
CA SER A 570 11.73 -5.04 10.96
C SER A 570 12.41 -5.65 9.74
N ALA A 571 13.66 -6.12 9.85
CA ALA A 571 14.44 -6.60 8.71
C ALA A 571 15.24 -7.88 8.99
N MET A 572 15.36 -8.76 7.99
CA MET A 572 16.17 -9.99 8.05
C MET A 572 16.87 -10.30 6.72
N GLY A 573 17.92 -11.11 6.78
CA GLY A 573 18.75 -11.46 5.61
C GLY A 573 19.92 -10.48 5.39
N PRO A 574 20.69 -10.67 4.31
CA PRO A 574 21.87 -9.84 4.06
C PRO A 574 21.48 -8.37 3.87
N GLY A 575 22.00 -7.51 4.74
CA GLY A 575 21.77 -6.05 4.71
C GLY A 575 20.73 -5.56 5.71
N ALA A 576 20.08 -6.46 6.44
CA ALA A 576 19.07 -6.13 7.45
C ALA A 576 19.54 -5.11 8.50
N TRP A 577 20.83 -5.12 8.86
CA TRP A 577 21.41 -4.21 9.85
C TRP A 577 21.34 -2.73 9.48
N ALA A 578 21.07 -2.39 8.21
CA ALA A 578 20.85 -1.02 7.78
C ALA A 578 19.53 -0.44 8.33
N PHE A 579 18.57 -1.29 8.68
CA PHE A 579 17.23 -0.88 9.11
C PHE A 579 17.11 -0.68 10.64
N THR A 580 18.11 -0.05 11.26
CA THR A 580 18.14 0.27 12.70
C THR A 580 17.98 1.77 12.95
N GLY A 581 17.54 2.14 14.16
CA GLY A 581 17.41 3.55 14.55
C GLY A 581 16.13 4.19 14.01
N VAL A 582 16.17 5.48 13.71
CA VAL A 582 15.05 6.25 13.16
C VAL A 582 15.42 6.71 11.76
N LEU A 583 14.71 6.23 10.76
CA LEU A 583 14.97 6.48 9.34
C LEU A 583 13.89 7.38 8.75
N ASP A 584 14.20 8.08 7.67
CA ASP A 584 13.16 8.57 6.75
C ASP A 584 12.71 7.44 5.83
N ASN A 585 11.46 7.44 5.37
CA ASN A 585 10.99 6.41 4.44
C ASN A 585 11.84 6.35 3.14
N THR A 586 12.45 7.46 2.70
CA THR A 586 13.36 7.45 1.54
C THR A 586 14.67 6.68 1.79
N ASP A 587 15.13 6.56 3.04
CA ASP A 587 16.34 5.80 3.38
C ASP A 587 16.18 4.31 3.06
N VAL A 588 14.95 3.79 3.16
CA VAL A 588 14.61 2.39 2.84
C VAL A 588 15.00 2.06 1.41
N PHE A 589 14.69 2.94 0.44
CA PHE A 589 15.10 2.76 -0.95
C PHE A 589 16.60 2.60 -1.07
N PHE A 590 17.38 3.50 -0.45
CA PHE A 590 18.82 3.47 -0.55
C PHE A 590 19.40 2.20 0.09
N HIS A 591 18.84 1.70 1.19
CA HIS A 591 19.26 0.45 1.81
C HIS A 591 18.94 -0.78 0.94
N LEU A 592 17.73 -0.86 0.38
CA LEU A 592 17.33 -1.92 -0.54
C LEU A 592 18.21 -1.93 -1.81
N ALA A 593 18.37 -0.77 -2.43
CA ALA A 593 19.15 -0.59 -3.65
C ALA A 593 20.65 -0.87 -3.42
N GLN A 594 21.23 -0.40 -2.32
CA GLN A 594 22.61 -0.69 -1.93
C GLN A 594 22.84 -2.20 -1.85
N ALA A 595 21.97 -2.93 -1.14
CA ALA A 595 22.06 -4.37 -0.99
C ALA A 595 21.97 -5.12 -2.34
N ALA A 596 21.08 -4.70 -3.23
CA ALA A 596 20.87 -5.35 -4.53
C ALA A 596 21.93 -4.99 -5.59
N ILE A 597 22.46 -3.76 -5.58
CA ILE A 597 23.32 -3.24 -6.66
C ILE A 597 24.80 -3.48 -6.34
N LYS A 598 25.27 -3.07 -5.17
CA LYS A 598 26.68 -3.15 -4.76
C LYS A 598 26.91 -4.08 -3.56
N GLY A 599 25.86 -4.63 -2.98
CA GLY A 599 25.94 -5.54 -1.84
C GLY A 599 26.14 -4.81 -0.54
N VAL A 600 26.24 -5.56 0.54
CA VAL A 600 26.45 -5.03 1.89
C VAL A 600 27.66 -5.70 2.53
N VAL A 601 28.38 -4.93 3.34
CA VAL A 601 29.40 -5.50 4.24
C VAL A 601 28.68 -5.95 5.50
N ASN A 602 28.90 -7.18 5.93
CA ASN A 602 28.40 -7.61 7.24
C ASN A 602 29.19 -6.82 8.31
N PRO A 603 28.56 -5.98 9.15
CA PRO A 603 29.27 -5.31 10.22
C PRO A 603 29.95 -6.36 11.09
N ASN A 604 31.23 -6.18 11.41
CA ASN A 604 31.99 -7.14 12.20
C ASN A 604 31.23 -7.50 13.49
N VAL A 605 30.68 -8.72 13.52
CA VAL A 605 29.67 -9.22 14.47
C VAL A 605 30.14 -9.21 15.94
N LYS A 606 31.43 -8.97 16.21
CA LYS A 606 31.98 -8.79 17.56
C LYS A 606 31.40 -7.59 18.32
N ALA A 607 30.75 -6.63 17.66
CA ALA A 607 30.18 -5.45 18.29
C ALA A 607 28.68 -5.56 18.66
N LEU A 608 27.94 -6.53 18.10
CA LEU A 608 26.48 -6.61 18.24
C LEU A 608 26.01 -7.81 19.09
N SER A 609 26.87 -8.80 19.36
CA SER A 609 26.55 -9.90 20.27
C SER A 609 26.86 -9.55 21.73
N LYS A 610 26.14 -8.61 22.33
CA LYS A 610 26.06 -8.52 23.81
C LYS A 610 24.69 -8.02 24.26
N ARG A 611 23.76 -8.96 24.41
CA ARG A 611 23.27 -9.40 25.73
C ARG A 611 23.07 -10.92 25.72
N PRO A 612 23.14 -11.58 26.90
CA PRO A 612 23.22 -13.04 27.05
C PRO A 612 22.01 -13.79 26.52
#